data_AF-A0A3L7A0L6-F1
#
_entry.id   AF-A0A3L7A0L6-F1
#
_cell.length_a   1.000
_cell.length_b   1.000
_cell.length_c   1.000
_cell.angle_alpha   90.00
_cell.angle_beta   90.00
_cell.angle_gamma   90.00
#
_symmetry.space_group_name_H-M   'P 1'
#
loop_
_entity.id
_entity.type
_entity.pdbx_description
1 polymer ?
#
loop_
_entity_poly.entity_id
_entity_poly.type
_entity_poly.pdbx_seq_one_letter_code
_entity_poly.pdbx_strand_id
1 'polypeptide(L)'
;MSRRSVWWLLGLVIAVLVVLALLAFGGRWGQKALDTVGPDNVSKQYAVIIENWQSLSVTADNACLAQSAASGAGSPTLVESPALAYAATYRNVAARYNAAFADVFKAGLVGPPGYPREIPSYPEAVGASPDFCAVSSNLAMLRASH
;
A
#
# COMPACT_ATOMS: atom_id res chain seq x y z
N MET A 1 30.72 14.01 -59.14
CA MET A 1 29.98 14.47 -57.94
C MET A 1 30.70 15.69 -57.38
N SER A 2 30.04 16.84 -57.26
CA SER A 2 30.72 18.09 -56.85
C SER A 2 31.06 18.06 -55.37
N ARG A 3 32.20 18.65 -54.95
CA ARG A 3 32.58 18.74 -53.53
C ARG A 3 31.46 19.37 -52.68
N ARG A 4 30.72 20.33 -53.22
CA ARG A 4 29.55 20.95 -52.58
C ARG A 4 28.43 19.95 -52.28
N SER A 5 28.15 19.03 -53.19
CA SER A 5 27.11 18.01 -53.01
C SER A 5 27.45 17.02 -51.90
N VAL A 6 28.74 16.71 -51.72
CA VAL A 6 29.23 15.83 -50.64
C VAL A 6 29.07 16.48 -49.27
N TRP A 7 29.42 17.76 -49.12
CA TRP A 7 29.23 18.50 -47.87
C TRP A 7 27.75 18.67 -47.50
N TRP A 8 26.87 18.86 -48.48
CA TRP A 8 25.43 18.95 -48.25
C TRP A 8 24.83 17.63 -47.75
N LEU A 9 25.22 16.51 -48.36
CA LEU A 9 24.79 15.18 -47.92
C LEU A 9 25.32 14.84 -46.52
N LEU A 10 26.59 15.16 -46.24
CA LEU A 10 27.17 15.01 -44.90
C LEU A 10 26.41 15.81 -43.84
N GLY A 11 26.09 17.07 -44.12
CA GLY A 11 25.31 17.91 -43.22
C GLY A 11 23.91 17.34 -42.94
N LEU A 12 23.24 16.82 -43.97
CA LEU A 12 21.92 16.21 -43.84
C LEU A 12 21.97 14.93 -43.00
N VAL A 13 22.97 14.06 -43.22
CA VAL A 13 23.17 12.84 -42.43
C VAL A 13 23.41 13.16 -40.96
N ILE A 14 24.26 14.16 -40.66
CA ILE A 14 24.54 14.59 -39.29
C ILE A 14 23.26 15.13 -38.62
N ALA A 15 22.49 15.97 -39.32
CA ALA A 15 21.24 16.50 -38.79
C ALA A 15 20.24 15.39 -38.43
N VAL A 16 20.09 14.38 -39.29
CA VAL A 16 19.22 13.21 -39.03
C VAL A 16 19.70 12.43 -37.81
N LEU A 17 21.01 12.19 -37.68
CA LEU A 17 21.56 11.49 -36.52
C LEU A 17 21.33 12.25 -35.20
N VAL A 18 21.45 13.58 -35.22
CA VAL A 18 21.19 14.41 -34.04
C VAL A 18 19.71 14.34 -33.62
N VAL A 19 18.78 14.42 -34.58
CA VAL A 19 17.34 14.29 -34.29
C VAL A 19 17.03 12.91 -33.71
N LEU A 20 17.57 11.84 -34.30
CA LEU A 20 17.37 10.48 -33.78
C LEU A 20 17.97 10.31 -32.38
N ALA A 21 19.14 10.88 -32.12
CA ALA A 21 19.76 10.85 -30.79
C ALA A 21 18.91 11.58 -29.74
N LEU A 22 18.33 12.74 -30.09
CA LEU A 22 17.44 13.50 -29.21
C LEU A 22 16.14 12.73 -28.93
N LEU A 23 15.55 12.10 -29.94
CA LEU A 23 14.36 11.25 -29.77
C LEU A 23 14.64 10.01 -28.92
N ALA A 24 15.78 9.34 -29.14
CA ALA A 24 16.19 8.19 -28.34
C ALA A 24 16.49 8.58 -26.88
N PHE A 25 17.10 9.75 -26.67
CA PHE A 25 17.34 10.30 -25.34
C PHE A 25 16.01 10.60 -24.64
N GLY A 26 15.11 11.38 -25.25
CA GLY A 26 13.80 11.71 -24.70
C GLY A 26 12.92 10.48 -24.43
N GLY A 27 12.92 9.51 -25.35
CA GLY A 27 12.16 8.26 -25.20
C GLY A 27 12.61 7.41 -24.00
N ARG A 28 13.92 7.40 -23.69
CA ARG A 28 14.46 6.74 -22.50
C ARG A 28 13.95 7.35 -21.19
N TRP A 29 13.80 8.67 -21.14
CA TRP A 29 13.21 9.34 -19.97
C TRP A 29 11.70 9.08 -19.88
N GLY A 30 10.98 9.07 -21.00
CA GLY A 30 9.56 8.74 -21.05
C GLY A 30 9.24 7.31 -20.58
N GLN A 31 10.02 6.32 -21.02
CA GLN A 31 9.89 4.94 -20.54
C GLN A 31 10.16 4.82 -19.05
N LYS A 32 11.20 5.50 -18.54
CA LYS A 32 11.53 5.46 -17.11
C LYS A 32 10.49 6.15 -16.23
N ALA A 33 9.82 7.17 -16.76
CA ALA A 33 8.65 7.76 -16.11
C ALA A 33 7.50 6.74 -16.07
N LEU A 34 7.17 6.11 -17.20
CA LEU A 34 6.14 5.06 -17.27
C LEU A 34 6.43 3.86 -16.37
N ASP A 35 7.69 3.46 -16.21
CA ASP A 35 8.08 2.38 -15.29
C ASP A 35 7.91 2.79 -13.80
N THR A 36 8.01 4.08 -13.51
CA THR A 36 7.86 4.61 -12.14
C THR A 36 6.40 4.79 -11.75
N VAL A 37 5.55 5.26 -12.66
CA VAL A 37 4.09 5.43 -12.44
C VAL A 37 3.25 4.27 -12.98
N GLY A 38 3.89 3.21 -13.49
CA GLY A 38 3.20 2.05 -14.03
C GLY A 38 2.36 1.33 -12.98
N PRO A 39 1.16 0.82 -13.34
CA PRO A 39 0.23 0.20 -12.40
C PRO A 39 0.85 -0.99 -11.65
N ASP A 40 1.77 -1.72 -12.29
CA ASP A 40 2.48 -2.85 -11.67
C ASP A 40 3.44 -2.41 -10.57
N ASN A 41 4.10 -1.26 -10.73
CA ASN A 41 5.05 -0.74 -9.75
C ASN A 41 4.32 -0.11 -8.55
N VAL A 42 3.24 0.62 -8.83
CA VAL A 42 2.30 1.11 -7.80
C VAL A 42 1.74 -0.07 -6.99
N SER A 43 1.32 -1.15 -7.65
CA SER A 43 0.79 -2.34 -6.98
C SER A 43 1.83 -3.04 -6.11
N LYS A 44 3.08 -3.13 -6.56
CA LYS A 44 4.18 -3.68 -5.74
C LYS A 44 4.49 -2.82 -4.53
N GLN A 45 4.45 -1.50 -4.67
CA GLN A 45 4.69 -0.58 -3.56
C GLN A 45 3.52 -0.56 -2.57
N TYR A 46 2.29 -0.75 -3.06
CA TYR A 46 1.10 -0.93 -2.24
C TYR A 46 0.92 -2.34 -1.65
N ALA A 47 1.69 -3.35 -2.10
CA ALA A 47 1.58 -4.71 -1.57
C ALA A 47 1.73 -4.75 -0.04
N VAL A 48 2.66 -3.97 0.51
CA VAL A 48 2.86 -3.85 1.96
C VAL A 48 1.63 -3.27 2.66
N ILE A 49 0.97 -2.30 2.05
CA ILE A 49 -0.28 -1.71 2.56
C ILE A 49 -1.41 -2.75 2.54
N ILE A 50 -1.54 -3.48 1.43
CA ILE A 50 -2.56 -4.52 1.24
C ILE A 50 -2.36 -5.65 2.26
N GLU A 51 -1.13 -6.12 2.44
CA GLU A 51 -0.75 -7.16 3.40
C GLU A 51 -1.02 -6.70 4.84
N ASN A 52 -0.62 -5.47 5.19
CA ASN A 52 -0.88 -4.92 6.52
C ASN A 52 -2.40 -4.78 6.78
N TRP A 53 -3.19 -4.36 5.78
CA TRP A 53 -4.65 -4.31 5.89
C TRP A 53 -5.25 -5.69 6.11
N GLN A 54 -4.86 -6.68 5.30
CA GLN A 54 -5.35 -8.05 5.45
C GLN A 54 -4.98 -8.62 6.82
N SER A 55 -3.74 -8.41 7.26
CA SER A 55 -3.29 -8.80 8.60
C SER A 55 -4.11 -8.12 9.70
N LEU A 56 -4.47 -6.85 9.53
CA LEU A 56 -5.30 -6.11 10.48
C LEU A 56 -6.71 -6.71 10.58
N SER A 57 -7.37 -6.93 9.44
CA SER A 57 -8.71 -7.53 9.38
C SER A 57 -8.72 -8.94 9.97
N VAL A 58 -7.78 -9.80 9.57
CA VAL A 58 -7.67 -11.17 10.08
C VAL A 58 -7.41 -11.21 11.58
N THR A 59 -6.58 -10.28 12.10
CA THR A 59 -6.33 -10.19 13.55
C THR A 59 -7.61 -9.83 14.31
N ALA A 60 -8.38 -8.86 13.80
CA ALA A 60 -9.65 -8.47 14.41
C ALA A 60 -10.69 -9.61 14.36
N ASP A 61 -10.81 -10.30 13.21
CA ASP A 61 -11.74 -11.42 13.03
C ASP A 61 -11.40 -12.61 13.95
N ASN A 62 -10.13 -13.00 14.00
CA ASN A 62 -9.68 -14.08 14.88
C ASN A 62 -9.89 -13.73 16.36
N ALA A 63 -9.67 -12.47 16.74
CA ALA A 63 -9.92 -12.01 18.10
C ALA A 63 -11.42 -12.02 18.43
N CYS A 64 -12.29 -11.62 17.50
CA CYS A 64 -13.75 -11.70 17.65
C CYS A 64 -14.22 -13.16 17.80
N LEU A 65 -13.69 -14.08 16.98
CA LEU A 65 -14.01 -15.52 17.08
C LEU A 65 -13.57 -16.10 18.43
N ALA A 66 -12.37 -15.76 18.90
CA ALA A 66 -11.88 -16.20 20.20
C ALA A 66 -12.73 -15.63 21.35
N GLN A 67 -13.13 -14.36 21.26
CA GLN A 67 -14.00 -13.70 22.24
C GLN A 67 -15.39 -14.34 22.30
N SER A 68 -15.97 -14.67 21.14
CA SER A 68 -17.27 -15.35 21.03
C SER A 68 -17.22 -16.79 21.55
N ALA A 69 -16.12 -17.50 21.32
CA ALA A 69 -15.92 -18.85 21.86
C ALA A 69 -15.76 -18.83 23.39
N ALA A 70 -15.06 -17.83 23.93
CA ALA A 70 -14.86 -17.68 25.38
C ALA A 70 -16.13 -17.27 26.13
N SER A 71 -17.05 -16.53 25.50
CA SER A 71 -18.34 -16.16 26.12
C SER A 71 -19.39 -17.27 26.06
N GLY A 72 -19.32 -18.18 25.08
CA GLY A 72 -20.26 -19.29 24.92
C GLY A 72 -19.91 -20.56 25.70
N ALA A 73 -18.64 -20.78 26.03
CA ALA A 73 -18.20 -21.94 26.80
C ALA A 73 -17.91 -21.49 28.24
N GLY A 74 -18.59 -22.05 29.23
CA GLY A 74 -18.24 -21.93 30.65
C GLY A 74 -16.91 -22.62 31.01
N SER A 75 -15.86 -22.38 30.20
CA SER A 75 -14.55 -23.00 30.30
C SER A 75 -13.66 -22.21 31.28
N PRO A 76 -13.19 -22.86 32.35
CA PRO A 76 -12.38 -22.22 33.37
C PRO A 76 -10.88 -22.32 33.04
N THR A 77 -10.39 -21.76 31.93
CA THR A 77 -8.93 -21.70 31.66
C THR A 77 -8.57 -20.78 30.50
N LEU A 78 -8.73 -19.46 30.67
CA LEU A 78 -7.90 -18.49 29.97
C LEU A 78 -7.36 -17.53 31.03
N VAL A 79 -6.24 -17.92 31.64
CA VAL A 79 -5.60 -17.23 32.79
C VAL A 79 -5.00 -15.88 32.39
N GLU A 80 -4.78 -15.66 31.09
CA GLU A 80 -4.47 -14.35 30.53
C GLU A 80 -5.53 -14.02 29.49
N SER A 81 -6.12 -12.82 29.55
CA SER A 81 -7.14 -12.42 28.60
C SER A 81 -6.51 -12.40 27.19
N PRO A 82 -6.89 -13.30 26.27
CA PRO A 82 -6.32 -13.29 24.92
C PRO A 82 -6.56 -11.93 24.23
N ALA A 83 -7.60 -11.21 24.66
CA ALA A 83 -7.91 -9.85 24.27
C ALA A 83 -6.72 -8.86 24.43
N LEU A 84 -5.90 -8.98 25.48
CA LEU A 84 -4.76 -8.06 25.68
C LEU A 84 -3.63 -8.33 24.67
N ALA A 85 -3.35 -9.60 24.38
CA ALA A 85 -2.37 -10.01 23.37
C ALA A 85 -2.81 -9.60 21.96
N TYR A 86 -4.11 -9.77 21.66
CA TYR A 86 -4.69 -9.30 20.40
C TYR A 86 -4.70 -7.77 20.31
N ALA A 87 -4.93 -7.04 21.40
CA ALA A 87 -4.87 -5.57 21.43
C ALA A 87 -3.47 -5.04 21.15
N ALA A 88 -2.42 -5.67 21.71
CA ALA A 88 -1.04 -5.32 21.40
C ALA A 88 -0.71 -5.59 19.92
N THR A 89 -1.10 -6.77 19.42
CA THR A 89 -0.87 -7.16 18.02
C THR A 89 -1.59 -6.22 17.05
N TYR A 90 -2.87 -5.93 17.32
CA TYR A 90 -3.68 -4.99 16.55
C TYR A 90 -3.03 -3.61 16.46
N ARG A 91 -2.60 -3.04 17.59
CA ARG A 91 -1.93 -1.74 17.63
C ARG A 91 -0.64 -1.71 16.82
N ASN A 92 0.16 -2.78 16.91
CA ASN A 92 1.39 -2.89 16.14
C ASN A 92 1.10 -2.95 14.63
N VAL A 93 0.10 -3.71 14.19
CA VAL A 93 -0.27 -3.82 12.77
C VAL A 93 -0.87 -2.49 12.27
N ALA A 94 -1.72 -1.83 13.05
CA ALA A 94 -2.29 -0.52 12.72
C ALA A 94 -1.19 0.55 12.58
N ALA A 95 -0.22 0.58 13.50
CA ALA A 95 0.91 1.51 13.43
C ALA A 95 1.78 1.25 12.19
N ARG A 96 2.05 -0.02 11.85
CA ARG A 96 2.78 -0.40 10.64
C ARG A 96 2.05 0.00 9.37
N TYR A 97 0.72 -0.16 9.34
CA TYR A 97 -0.11 0.29 8.24
C TYR A 97 -0.02 1.80 8.03
N ASN A 98 -0.22 2.58 9.10
CA ASN A 98 -0.16 4.05 9.04
C ASN A 98 1.24 4.54 8.63
N ALA A 99 2.30 3.89 9.12
CA ALA A 99 3.68 4.20 8.70
C ALA A 99 3.91 3.91 7.21
N ALA A 100 3.48 2.73 6.73
CA ALA A 100 3.60 2.37 5.32
C ALA A 100 2.84 3.35 4.41
N PHE A 101 1.64 3.77 4.82
CA PHE A 101 0.86 4.76 4.09
C PHE A 101 1.53 6.15 4.08
N ALA A 102 2.09 6.58 5.22
CA ALA A 102 2.81 7.85 5.32
C ALA A 102 4.03 7.89 4.39
N ASP A 103 4.76 6.79 4.27
CA ASP A 103 5.93 6.71 3.39
C ASP A 103 5.55 6.72 1.91
N VAL A 104 4.46 6.03 1.55
CA VAL A 104 3.93 6.03 0.18
C VAL A 104 3.42 7.42 -0.24
N PHE A 105 2.77 8.14 0.66
CA PHE A 105 2.37 9.54 0.42
C PHE A 105 3.57 10.49 0.32
N LYS A 106 4.58 10.35 1.18
CA LYS A 106 5.83 11.13 1.07
C LYS A 106 6.55 10.90 -0.26
N ALA A 107 6.44 9.69 -0.81
CA ALA A 107 6.99 9.34 -2.12
C ALA A 107 6.13 9.81 -3.31
N GLY A 108 4.96 10.43 -3.08
CA GLY A 108 4.08 10.97 -4.12
C GLY A 108 3.36 9.90 -4.95
N LEU A 109 3.23 8.68 -4.41
CA LEU A 109 2.63 7.55 -5.12
C LEU A 109 1.10 7.59 -5.02
N VAL A 110 0.41 7.36 -6.13
CA VAL A 110 -1.05 7.26 -6.18
C VAL A 110 -1.45 5.79 -6.06
N GLY A 111 -2.18 5.41 -5.02
CA GLY A 111 -2.60 4.04 -4.77
C GLY A 111 -3.90 3.59 -5.43
N PRO A 112 -4.17 2.27 -5.43
CA PRO A 112 -5.48 1.74 -5.77
C PRO A 112 -6.56 2.24 -4.79
N PRO A 113 -7.80 2.46 -5.24
CA PRO A 113 -8.92 2.86 -4.39
C PRO A 113 -9.32 1.74 -3.41
N GLY A 114 -10.05 2.07 -2.34
CA GLY A 114 -10.53 1.09 -1.36
C GLY A 114 -9.63 0.81 -0.15
N TYR A 115 -8.53 1.56 0.04
CA TYR A 115 -7.70 1.46 1.25
C TYR A 115 -7.73 2.80 2.01
N PRO A 116 -8.17 2.80 3.28
CA PRO A 116 -8.19 4.02 4.09
C PRO A 116 -6.79 4.57 4.30
N ARG A 117 -6.66 5.90 4.28
CA ARG A 117 -5.34 6.55 4.41
C ARG A 117 -4.73 6.40 5.81
N GLU A 118 -5.58 6.18 6.81
CA GLU A 118 -5.21 6.04 8.19
C GLU A 118 -6.19 5.10 8.89
N ILE A 119 -5.67 4.25 9.78
CA ILE A 119 -6.48 3.48 10.72
C ILE A 119 -6.72 4.35 11.95
N PRO A 120 -7.97 4.72 12.27
CA PRO A 120 -8.28 5.47 13.47
C PRO A 120 -8.01 4.62 14.72
N SER A 121 -7.70 5.27 15.84
CA SER A 121 -7.59 4.59 17.12
C SER A 121 -8.99 4.18 17.60
N TYR A 122 -9.31 2.88 17.50
CA TYR A 122 -10.57 2.35 18.02
C TYR A 122 -10.49 2.19 19.55
N PRO A 123 -11.35 2.88 20.33
CA PRO A 123 -11.39 2.69 21.78
C PRO A 123 -11.72 1.23 22.15
N GLU A 124 -12.46 0.53 21.31
CA GLU A 124 -12.84 -0.88 21.44
C GLU A 124 -11.62 -1.82 21.38
N ALA A 125 -10.49 -1.37 20.85
CA ALA A 125 -9.25 -2.14 20.80
C ALA A 125 -8.32 -1.92 22.03
N VAL A 126 -8.64 -0.98 22.94
CA VAL A 126 -7.73 -0.53 24.01
C VAL A 126 -8.39 -0.50 25.40
N GLY A 127 -9.70 -0.73 25.49
CA GLY A 127 -10.45 -0.73 26.76
C GLY A 127 -10.15 -1.90 27.69
N ALA A 128 -10.63 -1.79 28.94
CA ALA A 128 -10.54 -2.86 29.96
C ALA A 128 -11.26 -4.16 29.52
N SER A 129 -12.26 -4.02 28.64
CA SER A 129 -12.94 -5.10 27.94
C SER A 129 -12.95 -4.78 26.44
N PRO A 130 -11.90 -5.17 25.69
CA PRO A 130 -11.86 -4.92 24.25
C PRO A 130 -13.03 -5.63 23.54
N ASP A 131 -13.65 -4.99 22.55
CA ASP A 131 -14.68 -5.58 21.71
C ASP A 131 -14.14 -5.71 20.28
N PHE A 132 -13.51 -6.85 20.00
CA PHE A 132 -12.90 -7.08 18.69
C PHE A 132 -13.93 -7.36 17.59
N CYS A 133 -15.17 -7.71 17.94
CA CYS A 133 -16.24 -7.85 16.96
C CYS A 133 -16.69 -6.47 16.46
N ALA A 134 -16.78 -5.47 17.34
CA ALA A 134 -16.97 -4.08 16.93
C ALA A 134 -15.80 -3.57 16.09
N VAL A 135 -14.55 -3.87 16.47
CA VAL A 135 -13.35 -3.50 15.68
C VAL A 135 -13.41 -4.11 14.28
N SER A 136 -13.70 -5.41 14.15
CA SER A 136 -13.83 -6.09 12.86
C SER A 136 -14.89 -5.42 11.96
N SER A 137 -16.09 -5.19 12.51
CA SER A 137 -17.18 -4.50 11.81
C SER A 137 -16.78 -3.09 11.35
N ASN A 138 -16.15 -2.31 12.24
CA ASN A 138 -15.69 -0.97 11.93
C ASN A 138 -14.63 -0.94 10.82
N LEU A 139 -13.73 -1.93 10.76
CA LEU A 139 -12.75 -2.05 9.68
C LEU A 139 -13.41 -2.40 8.34
N ALA A 140 -14.41 -3.27 8.34
CA ALA A 140 -15.17 -3.61 7.14
C ALA A 140 -15.90 -2.36 6.59
N MET A 141 -16.53 -1.58 7.47
CA MET A 141 -17.18 -0.32 7.09
C MET A 141 -16.17 0.72 6.58
N LEU A 142 -15.01 0.84 7.23
CA LEU A 142 -13.97 1.77 6.83
C LEU A 142 -13.49 1.48 5.39
N ARG A 143 -13.30 0.20 5.05
CA ARG A 143 -12.97 -0.22 3.69
C ARG A 143 -14.06 0.11 2.67
N ALA A 144 -15.34 -0.09 3.02
CA ALA A 144 -16.46 0.17 2.14
C ALA A 144 -16.68 1.67 1.86
N SER A 145 -16.14 2.55 2.70
CA SER A 145 -16.27 4.01 2.57
C SER A 145 -15.22 4.68 1.66
N HIS A 146 -14.26 3.92 1.13
CA HIS A 146 -13.11 4.38 0.34
C HIS A 146 -13.00 3.62 -0.98
#